data_AF-A0A2Z3GR70-F1
#
_entry.id   AF-A0A2Z3GR70-F1
#
_cell.length_a   1.000
_cell.length_b   1.000
_cell.length_c   1.000
_cell.angle_alpha   90.00
_cell.angle_beta   90.00
_cell.angle_gamma   90.00
#
_symmetry.space_group_name_H-M   'P 1'
#
loop_
_entity.id
_entity.type
_entity.pdbx_description
1 polymer ?
#
loop_
_entity_poly.entity_id
_entity_poly.type
_entity_poly.pdbx_seq_one_letter_code
_entity_poly.pdbx_strand_id
1 'polypeptide(L)'
;MPSPFPGMDPWLEGEEVFPDLHHTLITYLRDVVNAALPPGYVATTANRVWVDDELRREPDVALFGRDRGSNGGDGIAVALEGLVAIGQRLSPEPIEEPYLEIVSAKGRRLVTAVEVISLTNKKAGEQGRKTYQDKQHEYALSGVHLVEIDLLRRGPHVTATPLRELHKRLGTFDYHVSVVVGGVVPSHFAVGVKLADRLPAFEIPLDRDVPPVRVDLQPLLDRCYDSGKYAVLANYREPCDPPLAPEQQAWAEDVIRARGLLP
;
A
#
# COMPACT_ATOMS: atom_id res chain seq x y z
N MET A 1 -7.15 1.12 21.44
CA MET A 1 -5.98 0.54 22.14
C MET A 1 -4.87 0.69 21.13
N PRO A 2 -3.70 1.21 21.49
CA PRO A 2 -2.62 1.34 20.52
C PRO A 2 -2.20 -0.05 20.03
N SER A 3 -1.63 -0.11 18.83
CA SER A 3 -1.01 -1.34 18.34
C SER A 3 -0.02 -1.89 19.39
N PRO A 4 0.04 -3.21 19.59
CA PRO A 4 1.01 -3.79 20.51
C PRO A 4 2.45 -3.65 19.99
N PHE A 5 2.64 -3.47 18.68
CA PHE A 5 3.94 -3.40 18.02
C PHE A 5 4.53 -1.99 18.02
N PRO A 6 5.87 -1.86 18.03
CA PRO A 6 6.55 -0.56 18.01
C PRO A 6 6.47 0.14 16.65
N GLY A 7 6.23 -0.62 15.59
CA GLY A 7 6.28 -0.24 14.18
C GLY A 7 5.00 -0.61 13.43
N MET A 8 5.17 -1.17 12.23
CA MET A 8 4.09 -1.84 11.51
C MET A 8 3.62 -3.07 12.30
N ASP A 9 2.30 -3.25 12.38
CA ASP A 9 1.68 -4.45 12.96
C ASP A 9 1.54 -5.50 11.85
N PRO A 10 2.25 -6.64 11.93
CA PRO A 10 2.28 -7.60 10.84
C PRO A 10 0.94 -8.32 10.61
N TRP A 11 0.01 -8.31 11.58
CA TRP A 11 -1.34 -8.86 11.38
C TRP A 11 -2.25 -7.97 10.53
N LEU A 12 -1.83 -6.74 10.22
CA LEU A 12 -2.60 -5.83 9.36
C LEU A 12 -2.27 -5.98 7.88
N GLU A 13 -1.28 -6.80 7.53
CA GLU A 13 -0.86 -7.04 6.13
C GLU A 13 -1.79 -8.00 5.37
N GLY A 14 -2.71 -8.64 6.07
CA GLY A 14 -3.68 -9.58 5.51
C GLY A 14 -4.67 -8.92 4.53
N GLU A 15 -5.19 -9.71 3.60
CA GLU A 15 -6.04 -9.22 2.51
C GLU A 15 -7.36 -8.61 2.96
N GLU A 16 -7.85 -9.00 4.15
CA GLU A 16 -9.08 -8.47 4.74
C GLU A 16 -8.89 -7.10 5.39
N VAL A 17 -7.67 -6.76 5.83
CA VAL A 17 -7.40 -5.58 6.68
C VAL A 17 -6.59 -4.51 5.94
N PHE A 18 -5.57 -4.93 5.18
CA PHE A 18 -4.64 -4.00 4.55
C PHE A 18 -5.30 -3.03 3.56
N PRO A 19 -6.30 -3.41 2.73
CA PRO A 19 -6.94 -2.46 1.82
C PRO A 19 -7.59 -1.28 2.53
N ASP A 20 -8.24 -1.50 3.67
CA ASP A 20 -8.84 -0.43 4.48
C ASP A 20 -7.76 0.42 5.18
N LEU A 21 -6.72 -0.24 5.73
CA LEU A 21 -5.57 0.46 6.31
C LEU A 21 -4.87 1.36 5.29
N HIS A 22 -4.68 0.86 4.07
CA HIS A 22 -4.05 1.57 2.95
C HIS A 22 -4.82 2.86 2.63
N HIS A 23 -6.14 2.76 2.46
CA HIS A 23 -6.98 3.92 2.17
C HIS A 23 -7.00 4.94 3.32
N THR A 24 -7.11 4.45 4.56
CA THR A 24 -7.11 5.29 5.77
C THR A 24 -5.78 6.01 5.94
N LEU A 25 -4.66 5.32 5.68
CA LEU A 25 -3.32 5.89 5.75
C LEU A 25 -3.13 7.00 4.72
N ILE A 26 -3.58 6.82 3.47
CA ILE A 26 -3.54 7.86 2.44
C ILE A 26 -4.34 9.09 2.87
N THR A 27 -5.51 8.87 3.48
CA THR A 27 -6.37 9.96 3.97
C THR A 27 -5.67 10.77 5.06
N TYR A 28 -5.11 10.12 6.09
CA TYR A 28 -4.40 10.85 7.15
C TYR A 28 -3.08 11.45 6.69
N LEU A 29 -2.39 10.79 5.77
CA LEU A 29 -1.19 11.34 5.14
C LEU A 29 -1.53 12.64 4.41
N ARG A 30 -2.64 12.69 3.66
CA ARG A 30 -3.10 13.92 2.99
C ARG A 30 -3.36 15.05 3.97
N ASP A 31 -4.01 14.77 5.10
CA ASP A 31 -4.32 15.77 6.12
C ASP A 31 -3.02 16.35 6.72
N VAL A 32 -2.09 15.48 7.12
CA VAL A 32 -0.80 15.87 7.72
C VAL A 32 0.05 16.65 6.70
N VAL A 33 0.12 16.18 5.46
CA VAL A 33 0.88 16.86 4.40
C VAL A 33 0.28 18.23 4.12
N ASN A 34 -1.04 18.35 3.92
CA ASN A 34 -1.66 19.66 3.68
C ASN A 34 -1.47 20.66 4.84
N ALA A 35 -1.49 20.18 6.08
CA ALA A 35 -1.24 21.03 7.24
C ALA A 35 0.21 21.56 7.29
N ALA A 36 1.17 20.82 6.71
CA ALA A 36 2.59 21.16 6.71
C ALA A 36 3.07 21.83 5.41
N LEU A 37 2.28 21.78 4.33
CA LEU A 37 2.64 22.37 3.04
C LEU A 37 2.71 23.91 3.14
N PRO A 38 3.71 24.54 2.50
CA PRO A 38 3.77 26.00 2.42
C PRO A 38 2.65 26.56 1.53
N PRO A 39 2.32 27.87 1.67
CA PRO A 39 1.34 28.51 0.82
C PRO A 39 1.66 28.32 -0.68
N GLY A 40 0.63 28.02 -1.47
CA GLY A 40 0.76 27.80 -2.90
C GLY A 40 1.03 26.35 -3.32
N TYR A 41 1.00 25.40 -2.38
CA TYR A 41 0.97 23.96 -2.66
C TYR A 41 -0.29 23.35 -2.07
N VAL A 42 -0.76 22.27 -2.68
CA VAL A 42 -1.88 21.48 -2.16
C VAL A 42 -1.64 20.01 -2.45
N ALA A 43 -1.89 19.15 -1.46
CA ALA A 43 -1.93 17.71 -1.63
C ALA A 43 -3.37 17.27 -1.92
N THR A 44 -3.59 16.64 -3.06
CA THR A 44 -4.87 16.10 -3.51
C THR A 44 -4.79 14.59 -3.65
N THR A 45 -5.91 13.90 -3.43
CA THR A 45 -6.02 12.48 -3.76
C THR A 45 -6.35 12.33 -5.25
N ALA A 46 -5.63 11.46 -5.94
CA ALA A 46 -5.92 11.05 -7.32
C ALA A 46 -6.11 9.53 -7.36
N ASN A 47 -6.86 9.03 -8.34
CA ASN A 47 -7.08 7.59 -8.54
C ASN A 47 -6.46 7.16 -9.87
N ARG A 48 -5.72 6.05 -9.85
CA ARG A 48 -5.30 5.37 -11.07
C ARG A 48 -6.25 4.21 -11.35
N VAL A 49 -6.83 4.19 -12.55
CA VAL A 49 -7.74 3.14 -13.01
C VAL A 49 -7.04 2.30 -14.06
N TRP A 50 -6.99 0.99 -13.86
CA TRP A 50 -6.43 0.04 -14.83
C TRP A 50 -7.16 -1.29 -14.75
N VAL A 51 -7.01 -2.12 -15.79
CA VAL A 51 -7.67 -3.43 -15.90
C VAL A 51 -6.58 -4.50 -15.94
N ASP A 52 -6.69 -5.51 -15.09
CA ASP A 52 -5.85 -6.71 -15.12
C ASP A 52 -6.73 -7.94 -15.36
N ASP A 53 -6.39 -8.75 -16.36
CA ASP A 53 -7.09 -10.02 -16.60
C ASP A 53 -6.70 -11.08 -15.53
N GLU A 54 -5.58 -10.89 -14.82
CA GLU A 54 -5.08 -11.82 -13.79
C GLU A 54 -5.57 -11.50 -12.37
N LEU A 55 -5.85 -10.24 -12.05
CA LEU A 55 -6.51 -9.84 -10.80
C LEU A 55 -8.03 -9.97 -10.95
N ARG A 56 -8.54 -11.14 -10.58
CA ARG A 56 -9.98 -11.34 -10.43
C ARG A 56 -10.45 -10.70 -9.13
N ARG A 57 -11.26 -9.64 -9.21
CA ARG A 57 -12.16 -9.26 -8.12
C ARG A 57 -13.35 -10.21 -8.14
N GLU A 58 -13.57 -10.93 -7.05
CA GLU A 58 -14.90 -11.49 -6.78
C GLU A 58 -15.80 -10.31 -6.37
N PRO A 59 -17.04 -10.23 -6.87
CA PRO A 59 -17.92 -9.10 -6.57
C PRO A 59 -18.18 -9.00 -5.06
N ASP A 60 -18.20 -7.77 -4.55
CA ASP A 60 -18.47 -7.41 -3.14
C ASP A 60 -19.95 -7.66 -2.73
N VAL A 61 -20.45 -8.88 -2.92
CA VAL A 61 -21.71 -9.34 -2.33
C VAL A 61 -21.37 -10.37 -1.26
N ALA A 62 -20.84 -9.88 -0.14
CA ALA A 62 -20.80 -10.64 1.10
C ALA A 62 -22.24 -10.82 1.61
N LEU A 63 -22.89 -11.91 1.20
CA LEU A 63 -23.97 -12.49 2.00
C LEU A 63 -23.34 -12.97 3.31
N PHE A 64 -23.38 -12.12 4.33
CA PHE A 64 -23.07 -12.50 5.70
C PHE A 64 -24.06 -13.58 6.15
N GLY A 65 -23.63 -14.83 6.06
CA GLY A 65 -24.42 -15.99 6.47
C GLY A 65 -23.55 -17.23 6.43
N ARG A 66 -22.83 -17.48 7.53
CA ARG A 66 -22.07 -18.71 7.73
C ARG A 66 -23.04 -19.85 7.99
N ASP A 67 -23.56 -20.47 6.94
CA ASP A 67 -24.20 -21.78 7.04
C ASP A 67 -23.43 -22.82 6.22
N ARG A 68 -22.87 -23.79 6.95
CA ARG A 68 -22.32 -25.01 6.38
C ARG A 68 -23.48 -25.82 5.80
N GLY A 69 -23.60 -25.86 4.47
CA GLY A 69 -24.56 -26.74 3.81
C GLY A 69 -24.41 -26.77 2.29
N SER A 70 -23.68 -27.77 1.80
CA SER A 70 -23.77 -28.45 0.48
C SER A 70 -24.21 -27.71 -0.80
N ASN A 71 -23.35 -27.86 -1.82
CA ASN A 71 -23.63 -28.06 -3.26
C ASN A 71 -24.50 -27.07 -4.05
N GLY A 72 -23.92 -26.60 -5.16
CA GLY A 72 -24.66 -26.26 -6.38
C GLY A 72 -24.30 -24.88 -6.94
N GLY A 73 -23.25 -24.82 -7.77
CA GLY A 73 -23.04 -23.68 -8.65
C GLY A 73 -24.10 -23.71 -9.74
N ASP A 74 -25.08 -22.82 -9.67
CA ASP A 74 -26.15 -22.70 -10.64
C ASP A 74 -26.01 -21.35 -11.38
N GLY A 75 -25.16 -21.36 -12.41
CA GLY A 75 -25.13 -20.30 -13.41
C GLY A 75 -26.21 -20.58 -14.45
N ILE A 76 -27.29 -19.79 -14.45
CA ILE A 76 -28.37 -19.91 -15.43
C ILE A 76 -27.81 -19.62 -16.83
N ALA A 77 -27.54 -20.67 -17.60
CA ALA A 77 -27.18 -20.56 -19.01
C ALA A 77 -28.46 -20.37 -19.85
N VAL A 78 -28.65 -19.18 -20.41
CA VAL A 78 -29.69 -18.94 -21.42
C VAL A 78 -29.24 -19.62 -22.71
N ALA A 79 -29.91 -20.71 -23.09
CA ALA A 79 -29.67 -21.37 -24.38
C ALA A 79 -30.31 -20.54 -25.50
N LEU A 80 -29.49 -19.98 -26.40
CA LEU A 80 -29.94 -19.40 -27.66
C LEU A 80 -29.93 -20.51 -28.73
N GLU A 81 -31.04 -20.67 -29.44
CA GLU A 81 -31.21 -21.74 -30.42
C GLU A 81 -30.19 -21.62 -31.56
N GLY A 82 -29.44 -22.70 -31.83
CA GLY A 82 -28.40 -22.75 -32.88
C GLY A 82 -27.01 -22.21 -32.47
N LEU A 83 -26.82 -21.77 -31.22
CA LEU A 83 -25.53 -21.25 -30.74
C LEU A 83 -24.95 -22.12 -29.61
N VAL A 84 -23.65 -22.42 -29.69
CA VAL A 84 -22.89 -23.06 -28.60
C VAL A 84 -22.37 -21.96 -27.69
N ALA A 85 -22.65 -22.05 -26.38
CA ALA A 85 -22.10 -21.12 -25.40
C ALA A 85 -20.57 -21.29 -25.30
N ILE A 86 -19.79 -20.29 -25.76
CA ILE A 86 -18.32 -20.27 -25.67
C ILE A 86 -17.86 -19.69 -24.31
N GLY A 87 -18.59 -20.02 -23.23
CA GLY A 87 -18.37 -19.47 -21.89
C GLY A 87 -18.80 -18.00 -21.75
N GLN A 88 -19.09 -17.59 -20.53
CA GLN A 88 -19.22 -16.17 -20.18
C GLN A 88 -17.82 -15.63 -19.89
N ARG A 89 -17.33 -14.68 -20.68
CA ARG A 89 -16.14 -13.91 -20.32
C ARG A 89 -16.61 -12.75 -19.44
N LEU A 90 -16.56 -12.94 -18.12
CA LEU A 90 -16.72 -11.84 -17.18
C LEU A 90 -15.63 -10.81 -17.50
N SER A 91 -16.03 -9.57 -17.78
CA SER A 91 -15.08 -8.47 -17.98
C SER A 91 -14.39 -8.19 -16.65
N PRO A 92 -13.06 -8.05 -16.60
CA PRO A 92 -12.39 -7.69 -15.36
C PRO A 92 -12.85 -6.29 -14.92
N GLU A 93 -13.16 -6.15 -13.64
CA GLU A 93 -13.53 -4.85 -13.08
C GLU A 93 -12.31 -3.93 -13.05
N PRO A 94 -12.47 -2.63 -13.38
CA PRO A 94 -11.39 -1.66 -13.25
C PRO A 94 -10.92 -1.55 -11.80
N ILE A 95 -9.60 -1.61 -11.59
CA ILE A 95 -8.98 -1.46 -10.28
C ILE A 95 -8.64 0.01 -10.07
N GLU A 96 -9.17 0.59 -9.00
CA GLU A 96 -8.85 1.95 -8.58
C GLU A 96 -7.79 1.94 -7.47
N GLU A 97 -6.67 2.63 -7.69
CA GLU A 97 -5.61 2.78 -6.70
C GLU A 97 -5.44 4.27 -6.33
N PRO A 98 -5.81 4.66 -5.11
CA PRO A 98 -5.61 6.02 -4.65
C PRO A 98 -4.13 6.29 -4.37
N TYR A 99 -3.69 7.51 -4.68
CA TYR A 99 -2.39 8.05 -4.32
C TYR A 99 -2.50 9.56 -4.09
N LEU A 100 -1.45 10.18 -3.55
CA LEU A 100 -1.42 11.62 -3.34
C LEU A 100 -0.58 12.32 -4.41
N GLU A 101 -1.11 13.43 -4.91
CA GLU A 101 -0.42 14.37 -5.75
C GLU A 101 -0.23 15.68 -4.99
N ILE A 102 1.01 16.14 -4.90
CA ILE A 102 1.31 17.49 -4.45
C ILE A 102 1.47 18.36 -5.69
N VAL A 103 0.56 19.32 -5.84
CA VAL A 103 0.54 20.24 -6.97
C VAL A 103 0.84 21.66 -6.53
N SER A 104 1.58 22.39 -7.36
CA SER A 104 1.73 23.83 -7.21
C SER A 104 0.43 24.52 -7.65
N ALA A 105 -0.17 25.31 -6.77
CA ALA A 105 -1.40 26.07 -7.03
C ALA A 105 -1.21 27.04 -8.21
N LYS A 106 0.02 27.53 -8.43
CA LYS A 106 0.36 28.34 -9.60
C LYS A 106 0.56 27.41 -10.81
N GLY A 107 -0.45 27.33 -11.66
CA GLY A 107 -0.40 26.58 -12.91
C GLY A 107 -0.71 25.08 -12.79
N ARG A 108 -1.12 24.59 -11.61
CA ARG A 108 -1.56 23.20 -11.37
C ARG A 108 -0.55 22.14 -11.85
N ARG A 109 0.75 22.43 -11.68
CA ARG A 109 1.81 21.49 -12.04
C ARG A 109 2.00 20.46 -10.93
N LEU A 110 2.10 19.18 -11.29
CA LEU A 110 2.50 18.11 -10.39
C LEU A 110 3.97 18.28 -9.98
N VAL A 111 4.21 18.30 -8.67
CA VAL A 111 5.54 18.47 -8.07
C VAL A 111 6.01 17.15 -7.51
N THR A 112 5.15 16.44 -6.77
CA THR A 112 5.50 15.18 -6.13
C THR A 112 4.32 14.24 -6.08
N ALA A 113 4.52 13.00 -6.51
CA ALA A 113 3.61 11.89 -6.28
C ALA A 113 4.03 11.16 -4.99
N VAL A 114 3.07 10.86 -4.11
CA VAL A 114 3.29 10.06 -2.91
C VAL A 114 2.36 8.85 -2.96
N GLU A 115 2.96 7.67 -3.00
CA GLU A 115 2.28 6.40 -3.18
C GLU A 115 2.49 5.51 -1.96
N VAL A 116 1.40 5.00 -1.39
CA VAL A 116 1.45 3.88 -0.45
C VAL A 116 1.27 2.61 -1.27
N ILE A 117 2.19 1.66 -1.18
CA ILE A 117 2.14 0.44 -1.98
C ILE A 117 0.96 -0.41 -1.52
N SER A 118 0.10 -0.80 -2.47
CA SER A 118 -1.07 -1.65 -2.21
C SER A 118 -0.77 -3.14 -2.45
N LEU A 119 -1.61 -4.01 -1.88
CA LEU A 119 -1.58 -5.46 -2.19
C LEU A 119 -1.77 -5.72 -3.69
N THR A 120 -2.58 -4.91 -4.37
CA THR A 120 -2.79 -5.02 -5.81
C THR A 120 -1.49 -4.76 -6.57
N ASN A 121 -0.71 -3.74 -6.19
CA ASN A 121 0.60 -3.49 -6.82
C ASN A 121 1.54 -4.69 -6.69
N LYS A 122 1.48 -5.40 -5.56
CA LYS A 122 2.27 -6.62 -5.31
C LYS A 122 1.75 -7.84 -6.08
N LYS A 123 0.44 -7.92 -6.33
CA LYS A 123 -0.18 -9.06 -7.03
C LYS A 123 -0.31 -8.86 -8.54
N ALA A 124 -0.10 -7.64 -9.01
CA ALA A 124 -0.28 -7.26 -10.40
C ALA A 124 0.43 -8.23 -11.36
N GLY A 125 -0.29 -8.61 -12.40
CA GLY A 125 0.25 -9.39 -13.50
C GLY A 125 1.37 -8.64 -14.22
N GLU A 126 1.90 -9.22 -15.30
CA GLU A 126 2.93 -8.55 -16.09
C GLU A 126 2.49 -7.15 -16.58
N GLN A 127 1.23 -7.02 -16.99
CA GLN A 127 0.68 -5.77 -17.52
C GLN A 127 0.54 -4.68 -16.45
N GLY A 128 0.02 -5.01 -15.25
CA GLY A 128 -0.09 -4.05 -14.15
C GLY A 128 1.28 -3.60 -13.64
N ARG A 129 2.24 -4.53 -13.51
CA ARG A 129 3.64 -4.21 -13.14
C ARG A 129 4.31 -3.30 -14.15
N LYS A 130 4.15 -3.57 -15.45
CA LYS A 130 4.71 -2.72 -16.51
C LYS A 130 4.10 -1.31 -16.47
N THR A 131 2.78 -1.22 -16.32
CA THR A 131 2.07 0.07 -16.24
C THR A 131 2.57 0.89 -15.04
N TYR A 132 2.82 0.22 -13.91
CA TYR A 132 3.41 0.86 -12.73
C TYR A 132 4.83 1.38 -12.99
N GLN A 133 5.69 0.56 -13.58
CA GLN A 133 7.06 0.92 -13.92
C GLN A 133 7.13 2.04 -14.97
N ASP A 134 6.26 2.01 -15.97
CA ASP A 134 6.17 3.07 -16.98
C ASP A 134 5.82 4.40 -16.32
N LYS A 135 4.93 4.39 -15.31
CA LYS A 135 4.57 5.61 -14.57
C LYS A 135 5.71 6.14 -13.70
N GLN A 136 6.44 5.26 -13.02
CA GLN A 136 7.66 5.63 -12.29
C GLN A 136 8.69 6.32 -13.20
N HIS A 137 8.90 5.77 -14.41
CA HIS A 137 9.76 6.37 -15.42
C HIS A 137 9.22 7.72 -15.91
N GLU A 138 7.92 7.84 -16.15
CA GLU A 138 7.28 9.10 -16.57
C GLU A 138 7.52 10.21 -15.54
N TYR A 139 7.36 9.92 -14.25
CA TYR A 139 7.66 10.87 -13.18
C TYR A 139 9.11 11.31 -13.21
N ALA A 140 10.04 10.35 -13.28
CA ALA A 140 11.47 10.63 -13.32
C ALA A 140 11.84 11.52 -14.53
N LEU A 141 11.31 11.23 -15.72
CA LEU A 141 11.56 11.99 -16.95
C LEU A 141 10.92 13.38 -16.93
N SER A 142 9.80 13.54 -16.24
CA SER A 142 9.07 14.81 -16.13
C SER A 142 9.59 15.72 -15.01
N GLY A 143 10.64 15.28 -14.29
CA GLY A 143 11.17 16.00 -13.13
C GLY A 143 10.23 15.99 -11.92
N VAL A 144 9.21 15.14 -11.93
CA VAL A 144 8.30 14.93 -10.80
C VAL A 144 9.01 14.06 -9.77
N HIS A 145 8.92 14.45 -8.50
CA HIS A 145 9.45 13.63 -7.42
C HIS A 145 8.49 12.49 -7.09
N LEU A 146 9.00 11.37 -6.62
CA LEU A 146 8.21 10.20 -6.26
C LEU A 146 8.59 9.74 -4.86
N VAL A 147 7.61 9.58 -3.98
CA VAL A 147 7.77 8.97 -2.65
C VAL A 147 6.92 7.71 -2.61
N GLU A 148 7.53 6.58 -2.27
CA GLU A 148 6.88 5.27 -2.21
C GLU A 148 7.04 4.70 -0.80
N ILE A 149 5.92 4.35 -0.17
CA ILE A 149 5.86 3.81 1.19
C ILE A 149 5.41 2.34 1.09
N ASP A 150 6.33 1.41 1.33
CA ASP A 150 6.09 -0.02 1.24
C ASP A 150 6.03 -0.64 2.63
N LEU A 151 4.80 -0.93 3.08
CA LEU A 151 4.50 -1.56 4.38
C LEU A 151 4.08 -3.02 4.22
N LEU A 152 4.47 -3.67 3.12
CA LEU A 152 4.09 -5.05 2.79
C LEU A 152 5.33 -5.94 2.62
N ARG A 153 5.39 -7.02 3.41
CA ARG A 153 6.44 -8.05 3.28
C ARG A 153 6.17 -9.03 2.15
N ARG A 154 4.91 -9.18 1.74
CA ARG A 154 4.51 -10.10 0.67
C ARG A 154 4.67 -9.52 -0.73
N GLY A 155 4.87 -10.43 -1.68
CA GLY A 155 4.91 -10.13 -3.10
C GLY A 155 6.26 -9.59 -3.58
N PRO A 156 6.38 -9.28 -4.88
CA PRO A 156 7.58 -8.78 -5.49
C PRO A 156 7.89 -7.34 -5.03
N HIS A 157 9.15 -6.96 -5.13
CA HIS A 157 9.58 -5.58 -5.00
C HIS A 157 9.07 -4.74 -6.18
N VAL A 158 8.44 -3.60 -5.89
CA VAL A 158 7.81 -2.76 -6.93
C VAL A 158 8.29 -1.32 -6.93
N THR A 159 8.94 -0.81 -5.87
CA THR A 159 9.34 0.59 -5.80
C THR A 159 10.46 0.93 -6.80
N ALA A 160 10.52 2.18 -7.24
CA ALA A 160 11.40 2.64 -8.31
C ALA A 160 12.91 2.40 -8.04
N THR A 161 13.32 2.46 -6.77
CA THR A 161 14.71 2.14 -6.40
C THR A 161 14.94 0.63 -6.42
N PRO A 162 15.91 0.11 -7.21
CA PRO A 162 16.10 -1.34 -7.33
C PRO A 162 16.46 -2.02 -6.00
N LEU A 163 15.79 -3.15 -5.70
CA LEU A 163 15.98 -3.90 -4.45
C LEU A 163 17.45 -4.26 -4.17
N ARG A 164 18.21 -4.62 -5.21
CA ARG A 164 19.64 -4.96 -5.07
C ARG A 164 20.45 -3.78 -4.51
N GLU A 165 20.17 -2.56 -4.95
CA GLU A 165 20.86 -1.37 -4.46
C GLU A 165 20.41 -1.01 -3.04
N LEU A 166 19.11 -1.20 -2.74
CA LEU A 166 18.60 -1.04 -1.37
C LEU A 166 19.30 -2.01 -0.41
N HIS A 167 19.35 -3.31 -0.72
CA HIS A 167 20.02 -4.31 0.11
C HIS A 167 21.52 -4.03 0.29
N LYS A 168 22.18 -3.55 -0.78
CA LYS A 168 23.61 -3.20 -0.72
C LYS A 168 23.89 -2.04 0.24
N ARG A 169 22.95 -1.10 0.39
CA ARG A 169 23.12 0.11 1.22
C ARG A 169 22.53 -0.02 2.62
N LEU A 170 21.39 -0.68 2.75
CA LEU A 170 20.57 -0.73 3.95
C LEU A 170 20.64 -2.08 4.67
N GLY A 171 21.20 -3.11 4.03
CA GLY A 171 21.10 -4.49 4.51
C GLY A 171 19.69 -5.04 4.35
N THR A 172 19.28 -5.93 5.25
CA THR A 172 17.94 -6.50 5.27
C THR A 172 16.96 -5.57 5.97
N PHE A 173 15.75 -5.47 5.41
CA PHE A 173 14.62 -4.72 5.95
C PHE A 173 13.32 -5.46 5.61
N ASP A 174 12.28 -5.21 6.41
CA ASP A 174 10.94 -5.77 6.22
C ASP A 174 10.02 -4.79 5.48
N TYR A 175 10.24 -3.50 5.69
CA TYR A 175 9.50 -2.39 5.09
C TYR A 175 10.48 -1.30 4.64
N HIS A 176 10.06 -0.42 3.75
CA HIS A 176 10.90 0.73 3.38
C HIS A 176 10.10 1.93 2.88
N VAL A 177 10.74 3.09 2.94
CA VAL A 177 10.31 4.28 2.20
C VAL A 177 11.39 4.60 1.17
N SER A 178 10.99 4.78 -0.08
CA SER A 178 11.84 5.18 -1.21
C SER A 178 11.45 6.58 -1.66
N VAL A 179 12.44 7.45 -1.89
CA VAL A 179 12.25 8.82 -2.37
C VAL A 179 13.14 9.02 -3.59
N VAL A 180 12.50 9.33 -4.72
CA VAL A 180 13.15 9.70 -5.97
C VAL A 180 12.97 11.19 -6.19
N VAL A 181 14.07 11.93 -6.13
CA VAL A 181 14.09 13.35 -6.49
C VAL A 181 14.30 13.45 -8.00
N GLY A 182 13.20 13.68 -8.71
CA GLY A 182 13.18 13.96 -10.15
C GLY A 182 14.09 15.11 -10.59
N GLY A 183 14.61 15.02 -11.81
CA GLY A 183 15.56 15.96 -12.40
C GLY A 183 16.24 15.33 -13.63
N VAL A 184 17.20 16.03 -14.24
CA VAL A 184 17.96 15.50 -15.41
C VAL A 184 18.63 14.16 -15.09
N VAL A 185 19.15 14.05 -13.87
CA VAL A 185 19.63 12.79 -13.29
C VAL A 185 18.90 12.60 -11.96
N PRO A 186 17.95 11.66 -11.88
CA PRO A 186 17.22 11.40 -10.65
C PRO A 186 18.14 10.97 -9.51
N SER A 187 17.87 11.47 -8.30
CA SER A 187 18.56 11.05 -7.08
C SER A 187 17.65 10.16 -6.24
N HIS A 188 18.22 9.09 -5.67
CA HIS A 188 17.48 8.09 -4.92
C HIS A 188 17.89 8.11 -3.44
N PHE A 189 16.89 8.14 -2.56
CA PHE A 189 17.03 8.05 -1.12
C PHE A 189 16.09 6.97 -0.62
N ALA A 190 16.48 6.27 0.45
CA ALA A 190 15.61 5.29 1.07
C ALA A 190 15.96 5.07 2.53
N VAL A 191 14.96 4.64 3.30
CA VAL A 191 15.12 4.14 4.66
C VAL A 191 14.47 2.77 4.74
N GLY A 192 15.24 1.79 5.21
CA GLY A 192 14.75 0.44 5.49
C GLY A 192 14.34 0.35 6.96
N VAL A 193 13.29 -0.43 7.23
CA VAL A 193 12.73 -0.62 8.56
C VAL A 193 12.61 -2.11 8.83
N LYS A 194 13.11 -2.57 9.97
CA LYS A 194 12.86 -3.95 10.41
C LYS A 194 11.54 -4.01 11.16
N LEU A 195 10.94 -5.20 11.21
CA LEU A 195 9.68 -5.46 11.86
C LEU A 195 9.65 -4.98 13.33
N ALA A 196 10.79 -5.10 14.02
CA ALA A 196 10.92 -4.71 15.42
C ALA A 196 11.17 -3.21 15.66
N ASP A 197 11.35 -2.43 14.59
CA ASP A 197 11.69 -1.02 14.67
C ASP A 197 10.45 -0.13 14.50
N ARG A 198 10.49 1.05 15.12
CA ARG A 198 9.50 2.10 14.89
C ARG A 198 9.59 2.61 13.45
N LEU A 199 8.44 2.93 12.84
CA LEU A 199 8.39 3.54 11.51
C LEU A 199 9.09 4.91 11.50
N PRO A 200 9.86 5.23 10.45
CA PRO A 200 10.69 6.43 10.41
C PRO A 200 9.87 7.67 10.05
N ALA A 201 10.45 8.84 10.36
CA ALA A 201 10.09 10.06 9.67
C ALA A 201 10.85 10.16 8.34
N PHE A 202 10.24 10.74 7.33
CA PHE A 202 10.84 10.98 6.02
C PHE A 202 10.47 12.37 5.50
N GLU A 203 11.12 12.76 4.41
CA GLU A 203 10.95 14.08 3.79
C GLU A 203 10.35 13.93 2.40
N ILE A 204 9.32 14.73 2.13
CA ILE A 204 8.67 14.85 0.84
C ILE A 204 9.29 16.06 0.14
N PRO A 205 10.08 15.86 -0.93
CA PRO A 205 10.68 16.97 -1.67
C PRO A 205 9.60 17.84 -2.33
N LEU A 206 9.91 19.11 -2.55
CA LEU A 206 9.11 20.05 -3.33
C LEU A 206 10.01 20.67 -4.42
N ASP A 207 9.62 21.80 -5.00
CA ASP A 207 10.50 22.52 -5.92
C ASP A 207 11.85 22.88 -5.26
N ARG A 208 12.91 22.97 -6.06
CA ARG A 208 14.33 23.11 -5.64
C ARG A 208 14.59 24.13 -4.53
N ASP A 209 13.88 25.26 -4.53
CA ASP A 209 14.09 26.37 -3.60
C ASP A 209 13.09 26.37 -2.43
N VAL A 210 12.31 25.30 -2.28
CA VAL A 210 11.33 25.12 -1.22
C VAL A 210 11.77 23.98 -0.31
N PRO A 211 11.86 24.20 1.02
CA PRO A 211 12.20 23.14 1.97
C PRO A 211 11.24 21.95 1.85
N PRO A 212 11.73 20.72 1.99
CA PRO A 212 10.89 19.55 1.96
C PRO A 212 9.94 19.50 3.17
N VAL A 213 8.81 18.81 3.00
CA VAL A 213 7.85 18.57 4.08
C VAL A 213 8.23 17.30 4.83
N ARG A 214 8.52 17.43 6.13
CA ARG A 214 8.77 16.29 7.00
C ARG A 214 7.45 15.63 7.42
N VAL A 215 7.37 14.31 7.28
CA VAL A 215 6.26 13.48 7.74
C VAL A 215 6.78 12.43 8.71
N ASP A 216 6.11 12.25 9.85
CA ASP A 216 6.35 11.14 10.79
C ASP A 216 5.34 10.03 10.51
N LEU A 217 5.82 8.86 10.08
CA LEU A 217 4.95 7.76 9.65
C LEU A 217 4.34 7.00 10.82
N GLN A 218 5.03 6.90 11.97
CA GLN A 218 4.50 6.11 13.09
C GLN A 218 3.19 6.69 13.64
N PRO A 219 3.07 8.00 13.96
CA PRO A 219 1.82 8.56 14.47
C PRO A 219 0.65 8.44 13.48
N LEU A 220 0.93 8.40 12.17
CA LEU A 220 -0.09 8.15 11.15
C LEU A 220 -0.63 6.72 11.26
N LEU A 221 0.26 5.73 11.35
CA LEU A 221 -0.15 4.34 11.54
C LEU A 221 -0.89 4.14 12.86
N ASP A 222 -0.38 4.70 13.96
CA ASP A 222 -1.01 4.63 15.28
C ASP A 222 -2.45 5.17 15.23
N ARG A 223 -2.65 6.30 14.53
CA ARG A 223 -3.96 6.90 14.32
C ARG A 223 -4.87 6.00 13.47
N CYS A 224 -4.36 5.42 12.37
CA CYS A 224 -5.12 4.46 11.55
C CYS A 224 -5.58 3.27 12.39
N TYR A 225 -4.70 2.73 13.22
CA TYR A 225 -4.99 1.60 14.10
C TYR A 225 -6.15 1.89 15.04
N ASP A 226 -6.11 3.03 15.72
CA ASP A 226 -7.14 3.43 16.67
C ASP A 226 -8.47 3.77 15.97
N SER A 227 -8.43 4.53 14.86
CA SER A 227 -9.64 4.95 14.15
C SER A 227 -10.33 3.82 13.40
N GLY A 228 -9.56 2.93 12.77
CA GLY A 228 -10.02 1.74 12.06
C GLY A 228 -10.42 0.60 13.00
N LYS A 229 -10.18 0.74 14.31
CA LYS A 229 -10.42 -0.28 15.33
C LYS A 229 -9.74 -1.61 14.98
N TYR A 230 -8.55 -1.56 14.40
CA TYR A 230 -7.87 -2.76 13.90
C TYR A 230 -7.49 -3.77 14.97
N ALA A 231 -7.47 -3.37 16.25
CA ALA A 231 -7.39 -4.31 17.38
C ALA A 231 -8.47 -5.42 17.33
N VAL A 232 -9.64 -5.15 16.74
CA VAL A 232 -10.72 -6.13 16.58
C VAL A 232 -10.45 -7.07 15.40
N LEU A 233 -9.78 -6.58 14.35
CA LEU A 233 -9.55 -7.33 13.10
C LEU A 233 -8.24 -8.12 13.12
N ALA A 234 -7.22 -7.66 13.84
CA ALA A 234 -5.87 -8.24 13.83
C ALA A 234 -5.75 -9.64 14.47
N ASN A 235 -6.85 -10.19 15.04
CA ASN A 235 -6.94 -11.50 15.70
C ASN A 235 -5.60 -12.23 15.96
N TYR A 236 -4.84 -11.78 16.97
CA TYR A 236 -3.48 -12.24 17.27
C TYR A 236 -3.36 -13.74 17.66
N ARG A 237 -4.47 -14.47 17.72
CA ARG A 237 -4.50 -15.93 17.94
C ARG A 237 -4.34 -16.72 16.65
N GLU A 238 -4.59 -16.09 15.51
CA GLU A 238 -4.37 -16.71 14.21
C GLU A 238 -2.93 -16.45 13.74
N PRO A 239 -2.36 -17.36 12.94
CA PRO A 239 -1.05 -17.13 12.33
C PRO A 239 -1.04 -15.84 11.53
N CYS A 240 0.04 -15.08 11.63
CA CYS A 240 0.24 -13.89 10.81
C CYS A 240 0.29 -14.26 9.32
N ASP A 241 -0.34 -13.45 8.46
CA ASP A 241 -0.25 -13.52 7.01
C ASP A 241 0.29 -12.18 6.45
N PRO A 242 1.48 -12.14 5.83
CA PRO A 242 2.37 -13.27 5.53
C PRO A 242 3.04 -13.87 6.78
N PRO A 243 3.42 -15.16 6.74
CA PRO A 243 4.04 -15.84 7.87
C PRO A 243 5.35 -15.15 8.27
N LEU A 244 5.57 -15.04 9.58
CA LEU A 244 6.81 -14.49 10.15
C LEU A 244 7.93 -15.53 10.04
N ALA A 245 9.18 -15.08 9.88
CA ALA A 245 10.33 -15.95 10.09
C ALA A 245 10.35 -16.45 11.55
N PRO A 246 10.94 -17.61 11.88
CA PRO A 246 10.88 -18.17 13.23
C PRO A 246 11.35 -17.22 14.34
N GLU A 247 12.40 -16.43 14.09
CA GLU A 247 12.91 -15.43 15.03
C GLU A 247 11.94 -14.26 15.21
N GLN A 248 11.32 -13.80 14.12
CA GLN A 248 10.29 -12.75 14.15
C GLN A 248 9.01 -13.22 14.82
N GLN A 249 8.63 -14.50 14.63
CA GLN A 249 7.47 -15.10 15.28
C GLN A 249 7.65 -15.15 16.79
N ALA A 250 8.80 -15.65 17.27
CA ALA A 250 9.11 -15.70 18.70
C ALA A 250 9.07 -14.29 19.33
N TRP A 251 9.68 -13.31 18.66
CA TRP A 251 9.63 -11.91 19.10
C TRP A 251 8.20 -11.36 19.14
N ALA A 252 7.39 -11.60 18.10
CA ALA A 252 6.04 -11.09 18.03
C ALA A 252 5.14 -11.69 19.13
N GLU A 253 5.28 -12.99 19.40
CA GLU A 253 4.56 -13.67 20.49
C GLU A 253 4.91 -13.07 21.86
N ASP A 254 6.18 -12.74 22.10
CA ASP A 254 6.60 -12.08 23.34
C ASP A 254 6.01 -10.68 23.47
N VAL A 255 5.97 -9.89 22.39
CA VAL A 255 5.32 -8.57 22.35
C VAL A 255 3.83 -8.67 22.67
N ILE A 256 3.12 -9.62 22.03
CA ILE A 256 1.68 -9.82 22.20
C ILE A 256 1.36 -10.34 23.61
N ARG A 257 2.16 -11.28 24.15
CA ARG A 257 1.99 -11.81 25.52
C ARG A 257 2.24 -10.74 26.58
N ALA A 258 3.25 -9.88 26.39
CA ALA A 258 3.51 -8.75 27.28
C ALA A 258 2.35 -7.74 27.35
N ARG A 259 1.48 -7.73 26.34
CA ARG A 259 0.26 -6.90 26.27
C ARG A 259 -1.00 -7.64 26.74
N GLY A 260 -0.89 -8.90 27.16
CA GLY A 260 -2.03 -9.73 27.62
C GLY A 260 -2.99 -10.15 26.49
N LEU A 261 -2.54 -10.11 25.24
CA LEU A 261 -3.35 -10.43 24.06
C LEU A 261 -3.24 -11.92 23.67
N LEU A 262 -2.21 -12.61 24.18
CA LEU A 262 -2.08 -14.06 24.19
C LEU A 262 -2.03 -14.56 25.64
N PRO A 263 -2.56 -15.77 25.92
CA PRO A 263 -2.49 -16.39 27.23
C PRO A 263 -1.06 -16.72 27.67
#